data_AF-A0A521H0L5-F1
#
_entry.id   AF-A0A521H0L5-F1
#
_cell.length_a   1.000
_cell.length_b   1.000
_cell.length_c   1.000
_cell.angle_alpha   90.00
_cell.angle_beta   90.00
_cell.angle_gamma   90.00
#
_symmetry.space_group_name_H-M   'P 1'
#
loop_
_entity.id
_entity.type
_entity.pdbx_description
1 polymer ?
#
loop_
_entity_poly.entity_id
_entity_poly.type
_entity_poly.pdbx_seq_one_letter_code
_entity_poly.pdbx_strand_id
1 'polypeptide(L)'
;MIEPTPPPPEEEGSGGSPDQASTDPIALEDLAAVVRVPGLYRKIERVLHSMRESFELPDDFPMQLVSEEPGDRVHEYGLYWQDAQRLLRLFAGMTWGASGYDPLWEVRVEAQPPFKPEWLRQSGLHRQAARRAESRFSEWDHFWHEDKTEEAFLVGASAACTRFLEEPDPDATAAEYLAGALHSLCVSGALHALIEAAVEAARKHR
;
A
#
# COMPACT_ATOMS: atom_id res chain seq x y z
N MET A 1 18.71 -66.24 46.37
CA MET A 1 19.61 -65.22 45.79
C MET A 1 19.05 -63.85 46.14
N ILE A 2 19.94 -62.97 46.57
CA ILE A 2 19.74 -61.62 47.13
C ILE A 2 19.46 -60.65 45.97
N GLU A 3 18.32 -59.94 45.96
CA GLU A 3 18.14 -58.45 46.09
C GLU A 3 17.41 -57.91 44.84
N PRO A 4 16.89 -56.65 44.80
CA PRO A 4 16.60 -55.70 45.88
C PRO A 4 15.18 -55.06 45.79
N THR A 5 14.80 -54.35 46.84
CA THR A 5 13.62 -53.47 46.99
C THR A 5 14.04 -51.99 46.76
N PRO A 6 13.12 -51.00 46.84
CA PRO A 6 12.28 -50.36 45.81
C PRO A 6 12.81 -48.95 45.38
N PRO A 7 12.03 -48.13 44.63
CA PRO A 7 11.48 -46.95 45.33
C PRO A 7 10.02 -46.59 44.94
N PRO A 8 9.32 -45.79 45.77
CA PRO A 8 8.05 -45.11 45.43
C PRO A 8 8.34 -43.79 44.64
N PRO A 9 7.32 -43.02 44.21
CA PRO A 9 7.39 -42.18 43.01
C PRO A 9 8.12 -40.85 43.24
N GLU A 10 8.93 -40.42 42.26
CA GLU A 10 9.46 -39.06 42.16
C GLU A 10 8.69 -38.30 41.07
N GLU A 11 7.88 -37.36 41.54
CA GLU A 11 7.65 -35.98 41.10
C GLU A 11 7.53 -35.61 39.61
N GLU A 12 6.54 -34.74 39.39
CA GLU A 12 6.19 -34.01 38.18
C GLU A 12 7.40 -33.37 37.48
N GLY A 13 7.93 -34.05 36.46
CA GLY A 13 8.71 -33.42 35.41
C GLY A 13 7.79 -33.04 34.26
N SER A 14 7.48 -31.75 34.11
CA SER A 14 6.92 -31.17 32.88
C SER A 14 7.89 -31.44 31.71
N GLY A 15 7.76 -32.60 31.09
CA GLY A 15 8.37 -32.93 29.81
C GLY A 15 7.52 -32.34 28.71
N GLY A 16 7.89 -31.13 28.27
CA GLY A 16 7.26 -30.45 27.15
C GLY A 16 7.21 -31.35 25.92
N SER A 17 6.02 -31.46 25.33
CA SER A 17 5.89 -31.94 23.96
C SER A 17 6.66 -30.99 23.03
N PRO A 18 7.62 -31.47 22.23
CA PRO A 18 8.05 -30.73 21.06
C PRO A 18 6.91 -30.78 20.02
N ASP A 19 6.79 -29.74 19.20
CA ASP A 19 5.79 -29.58 18.13
C ASP A 19 4.39 -29.06 18.51
N GLN A 20 4.36 -27.97 19.28
CA GLN A 20 3.42 -26.90 18.93
C GLN A 20 4.22 -25.76 18.32
N ALA A 21 4.28 -25.73 16.99
CA ALA A 21 4.60 -24.51 16.28
C ALA A 21 3.64 -23.45 16.80
N SER A 22 4.18 -22.46 17.53
CA SER A 22 3.42 -21.37 18.10
C SER A 22 2.56 -20.74 17.00
N THR A 23 1.25 -20.87 17.14
CA THR A 23 0.23 -20.15 16.38
C THR A 23 -0.09 -18.82 17.05
N ASP A 24 0.87 -18.24 17.78
CA ASP A 24 0.70 -16.89 18.31
C ASP A 24 0.99 -15.92 17.17
N PRO A 25 0.05 -15.00 16.85
CA PRO A 25 0.33 -13.93 15.92
C PRO A 25 1.51 -13.14 16.48
N ILE A 26 2.57 -12.98 15.69
CA ILE A 26 3.67 -12.08 16.01
C ILE A 26 3.06 -10.73 16.39
N ALA A 27 3.26 -10.31 17.64
CA ALA A 27 2.75 -9.03 18.11
C ALA A 27 3.39 -7.91 17.27
N LEU A 28 2.56 -7.01 16.74
CA LEU A 28 2.96 -5.86 15.91
C LEU A 28 4.03 -4.95 16.56
N GLU A 29 4.20 -5.07 17.87
CA GLU A 29 5.21 -4.38 18.67
C GLU A 29 6.64 -4.80 18.30
N ASP A 30 6.83 -6.01 17.75
CA ASP A 30 8.14 -6.55 17.38
C ASP A 30 8.57 -6.18 15.96
N LEU A 31 7.68 -5.97 14.99
CA LEU A 31 8.12 -5.70 13.61
C LEU A 31 8.69 -4.28 13.43
N ALA A 32 8.11 -3.29 14.12
CA ALA A 32 8.58 -1.90 14.05
C ALA A 32 9.82 -1.63 14.92
N ALA A 33 10.01 -2.41 16.00
CA ALA A 33 11.20 -2.34 16.86
C ALA A 33 12.39 -3.13 16.27
N VAL A 34 12.13 -4.25 15.60
CA VAL A 34 13.18 -5.11 15.00
C VAL A 34 13.63 -4.62 13.62
N VAL A 35 12.73 -4.05 12.80
CA VAL A 35 13.04 -3.66 11.41
C VAL A 35 13.40 -2.16 11.31
N ARG A 36 14.11 -1.60 12.30
CA ARG A 36 14.94 -0.40 12.07
C ARG A 36 16.09 -0.72 11.12
N VAL A 37 15.80 -1.27 9.94
CA VAL A 37 16.74 -1.69 8.92
C VAL A 37 17.48 -0.45 8.47
N PRO A 38 18.74 -0.28 8.88
CA PRO A 38 19.52 0.87 8.46
C PRO A 38 19.61 0.82 6.94
N GLY A 39 19.05 1.82 6.26
CA GLY A 39 19.04 1.89 4.80
C GLY A 39 17.73 1.51 4.11
N LEU A 40 16.68 1.07 4.82
CA LEU A 40 15.35 0.89 4.21
C LEU A 40 14.86 2.20 3.59
N TYR A 41 14.92 3.30 4.33
CA TYR A 41 14.55 4.62 3.80
C TYR A 41 15.38 5.00 2.57
N ARG A 42 16.69 4.74 2.58
CA ARG A 42 17.55 4.98 1.41
C ARG A 42 17.16 4.12 0.21
N LYS A 43 16.74 2.88 0.43
CA LYS A 43 16.20 2.01 -0.63
C LYS A 43 14.91 2.60 -1.18
N ILE A 44 13.98 3.01 -0.32
CA ILE A 44 12.71 3.59 -0.77
C ILE A 44 12.95 4.91 -1.52
N GLU A 45 13.82 5.78 -1.00
CA GLU A 45 14.23 7.01 -1.68
C GLU A 45 14.81 6.73 -3.08
N ARG A 46 15.67 5.70 -3.21
CA ARG A 46 16.21 5.27 -4.50
C ARG A 46 15.10 4.82 -5.46
N VAL A 47 14.19 3.97 -5.00
CA VAL A 47 13.05 3.48 -5.82
C VAL A 47 12.17 4.65 -6.26
N LEU A 48 11.80 5.55 -5.34
CA LEU A 48 10.99 6.73 -5.64
C LEU A 48 11.71 7.69 -6.59
N HIS A 49 13.03 7.82 -6.46
CA HIS A 49 13.83 8.63 -7.38
C HIS A 49 13.83 8.03 -8.79
N SER A 50 14.16 6.74 -8.92
CA SER A 50 14.11 6.03 -10.20
C SER A 50 12.71 6.07 -10.83
N MET A 51 11.65 5.94 -10.02
CA MET A 51 10.27 6.07 -10.48
C MET A 51 9.99 7.47 -11.04
N ARG A 52 10.46 8.53 -10.38
CA ARG A 52 10.30 9.91 -10.88
C ARG A 52 11.07 10.15 -12.17
N GLU A 53 12.23 9.53 -12.33
CA GLU A 53 13.03 9.64 -13.57
C GLU A 53 12.38 8.89 -14.74
N SER A 54 11.70 7.78 -14.47
CA SER A 54 11.00 7.00 -15.50
C SER A 54 9.59 7.50 -15.81
N PHE A 55 8.97 8.24 -14.88
CA PHE A 55 7.64 8.81 -15.04
C PHE A 55 7.68 10.30 -15.40
N GLU A 56 7.52 10.60 -16.69
CA GLU A 56 7.28 11.97 -17.16
C GLU A 56 5.84 12.38 -16.88
N LEU A 57 5.66 13.39 -16.01
CA LEU A 57 4.36 13.98 -15.74
C LEU A 57 3.81 14.65 -17.01
N PRO A 58 2.58 14.34 -17.43
CA PRO A 58 1.94 15.05 -18.54
C PRO A 58 1.81 16.56 -18.24
N ASP A 59 1.90 17.40 -19.28
CA ASP A 59 1.75 18.86 -19.15
C ASP A 59 0.41 19.28 -18.53
N ASP A 60 -0.63 18.46 -18.73
CA ASP A 60 -1.99 18.66 -18.23
C ASP A 60 -2.30 17.84 -16.96
N PHE A 61 -1.27 17.40 -16.24
CA PHE A 61 -1.42 16.63 -15.02
C PHE A 61 -2.24 17.41 -13.97
N PRO A 62 -3.38 16.87 -13.50
CA PRO A 62 -4.40 17.67 -12.80
C PRO A 62 -4.12 17.84 -11.29
N MET A 63 -2.95 17.37 -10.81
CA MET A 63 -2.59 17.40 -9.39
C MET A 63 -1.23 18.05 -9.16
N GLN A 64 -1.05 18.66 -8.00
CA GLN A 64 0.18 19.31 -7.59
C GLN A 64 0.87 18.51 -6.50
N LEU A 65 2.20 18.37 -6.60
CA LEU A 65 2.99 17.70 -5.57
C LEU A 65 2.89 18.48 -4.27
N VAL A 66 2.44 17.81 -3.20
CA VAL A 66 2.22 18.41 -1.88
C VAL A 66 3.52 18.52 -1.10
N SER A 67 4.37 17.51 -1.22
CA SER A 67 5.65 17.41 -0.51
C SER A 67 6.62 16.57 -1.32
N GLU A 68 7.87 17.03 -1.40
CA GLU A 68 8.99 16.19 -1.85
C GLU A 68 9.48 15.27 -0.74
N GLU A 69 9.15 15.57 0.52
CA GLU A 69 9.42 14.67 1.63
C GLU A 69 8.39 13.54 1.67
N PRO A 70 8.84 12.28 1.69
CA PRO A 70 7.95 11.13 1.65
C PRO A 70 7.29 10.86 3.00
N GLY A 71 5.94 10.82 2.99
CA GLY A 71 5.06 10.24 4.01
C GLY A 71 5.18 10.65 5.47
N ASP A 72 4.35 10.01 6.30
CA ASP A 72 4.43 10.10 7.77
C ASP A 72 5.65 9.32 8.32
N ARG A 73 6.30 8.50 7.46
CA ARG A 73 7.46 7.64 7.75
C ARG A 73 7.18 6.63 8.86
N VAL A 74 5.91 6.38 9.17
CA VAL A 74 5.48 5.40 10.17
C VAL A 74 4.68 4.31 9.48
N HIS A 75 3.63 4.66 8.74
CA HIS A 75 2.80 3.71 8.00
C HIS A 75 3.05 3.81 6.50
N GLU A 76 3.45 4.99 6.03
CA GLU A 76 3.60 5.30 4.62
C GLU A 76 4.86 6.09 4.36
N TYR A 77 5.52 5.73 3.26
CA TYR A 77 6.71 6.42 2.78
C TYR A 77 6.60 6.57 1.27
N GLY A 78 6.18 7.75 0.83
CA GLY A 78 5.92 8.01 -0.58
C GLY A 78 5.55 9.45 -0.87
N LEU A 79 5.39 9.75 -2.15
CA LEU A 79 5.05 11.07 -2.67
C LEU A 79 3.53 11.25 -2.68
N TYR A 80 3.09 12.49 -2.43
CA TYR A 80 1.68 12.85 -2.48
C TYR A 80 1.45 13.98 -3.46
N TRP A 81 0.43 13.83 -4.30
CA TRP A 81 -0.12 14.90 -5.12
C TRP A 81 -1.56 15.17 -4.72
N GLN A 82 -2.01 16.41 -4.88
CA GLN A 82 -3.36 16.83 -4.52
C GLN A 82 -3.98 17.66 -5.64
N ASP A 83 -5.28 17.49 -5.87
CA ASP A 83 -6.01 18.32 -6.82
C ASP A 83 -6.16 19.76 -6.31
N ALA A 84 -6.45 20.70 -7.22
CA ALA A 84 -6.55 22.12 -6.89
C ALA A 84 -7.66 22.43 -5.85
N GLN A 85 -8.72 21.63 -5.81
CA GLN A 85 -9.84 21.79 -4.89
C GLN A 85 -9.62 21.04 -3.57
N ARG A 86 -8.50 20.32 -3.43
CA ARG A 86 -8.10 19.55 -2.24
C ARG A 86 -9.14 18.51 -1.84
N LEU A 87 -9.83 17.92 -2.82
CA LEU A 87 -10.84 16.88 -2.61
C LEU A 87 -10.24 15.49 -2.63
N LEU A 88 -9.22 15.27 -3.45
CA LEU A 88 -8.57 14.00 -3.71
C LEU A 88 -7.05 14.13 -3.53
N ARG A 89 -6.43 13.05 -3.08
CA ARG A 89 -4.98 12.90 -2.98
C ARG A 89 -4.55 11.65 -3.72
N LEU A 90 -3.46 11.74 -4.46
CA LEU A 90 -2.77 10.61 -5.08
C LEU A 90 -1.51 10.34 -4.26
N PHE A 91 -1.32 9.08 -3.89
CA PHE A 91 -0.12 8.58 -3.24
C PHE A 91 0.63 7.65 -4.19
N ALA A 92 1.96 7.71 -4.18
CA ALA A 92 2.83 6.69 -4.75
C ALA A 92 4.01 6.41 -3.82
N GLY A 93 4.17 5.17 -3.39
CA GLY A 93 5.30 4.75 -2.58
C GLY A 93 5.05 3.45 -1.83
N MET A 94 5.72 3.30 -0.68
CA MET A 94 5.64 2.10 0.13
C MET A 94 4.67 2.30 1.29
N THR A 95 3.85 1.30 1.57
CA THR A 95 2.98 1.27 2.75
C THR A 95 3.22 0.01 3.58
N TRP A 96 3.06 0.11 4.89
CA TRP A 96 2.94 -1.06 5.75
C TRP A 96 1.46 -1.42 5.79
N GLY A 97 1.07 -2.55 5.19
CA GLY A 97 -0.32 -3.00 5.19
C GLY A 97 -0.88 -3.08 6.61
N ALA A 98 -2.20 -2.93 6.76
CA ALA A 98 -2.89 -2.84 8.06
C ALA A 98 -2.66 -4.05 9.00
N SER A 99 -2.16 -5.18 8.47
CA SER A 99 -1.83 -6.39 9.20
C SER A 99 -0.33 -6.61 9.44
N GLY A 100 0.55 -5.74 8.91
CA GLY A 100 1.98 -5.72 9.24
C GLY A 100 2.84 -6.85 8.69
N TYR A 101 2.30 -7.74 7.84
CA TYR A 101 3.04 -8.95 7.41
C TYR A 101 3.94 -8.73 6.19
N ASP A 102 3.59 -7.84 5.25
CA ASP A 102 4.41 -7.54 4.06
C ASP A 102 4.19 -6.07 3.66
N PRO A 103 5.25 -5.25 3.49
CA PRO A 103 5.10 -3.92 2.92
C PRO A 103 4.63 -4.00 1.46
N LEU A 104 3.85 -3.01 1.04
CA LEU A 104 3.32 -2.91 -0.31
C LEU A 104 3.94 -1.73 -1.03
N TRP A 105 4.30 -1.92 -2.29
CA TRP A 105 4.43 -0.83 -3.25
C TRP A 105 3.05 -0.48 -3.76
N GLU A 106 2.65 0.78 -3.64
CA GLU A 106 1.28 1.20 -3.88
C GLU A 106 1.21 2.55 -4.58
N VAL A 107 0.31 2.64 -5.56
CA VAL A 107 -0.20 3.89 -6.11
C VAL A 107 -1.70 3.91 -5.85
N ARG A 108 -2.21 4.93 -5.15
CA ARG A 108 -3.64 5.00 -4.83
C ARG A 108 -4.19 6.41 -4.83
N VAL A 109 -5.47 6.53 -5.12
CA VAL A 109 -6.27 7.75 -5.03
C VAL A 109 -7.20 7.64 -3.83
N GLU A 110 -7.24 8.69 -3.03
CA GLU A 110 -8.04 8.76 -1.81
C GLU A 110 -8.75 10.11 -1.67
N ALA A 111 -9.93 10.09 -1.06
CA ALA A 111 -10.66 11.29 -0.68
C ALA A 111 -9.99 11.99 0.51
N GLN A 112 -9.99 13.32 0.49
CA GLN A 112 -9.48 14.16 1.56
C GLN A 112 -10.63 14.84 2.31
N PRO A 113 -10.62 14.87 3.65
CA PRO A 113 -11.60 15.64 4.41
C PRO A 113 -11.60 17.12 3.96
N PRO A 114 -12.79 17.76 3.82
CA PRO A 114 -14.11 17.28 4.23
C PRO A 114 -14.90 16.54 3.14
N PHE A 115 -14.29 16.20 2.00
CA PHE A 115 -14.97 15.48 0.92
C PHE A 115 -15.40 14.09 1.38
N LYS A 116 -16.65 13.68 1.07
CA LYS A 116 -17.17 12.37 1.43
C LYS A 116 -17.00 11.38 0.26
N PRO A 117 -16.19 10.33 0.41
CA PRO A 117 -15.94 9.36 -0.67
C PRO A 117 -17.20 8.63 -1.13
N GLU A 118 -18.21 8.49 -0.25
CA GLU A 118 -19.52 7.94 -0.57
C GLU A 118 -20.15 8.58 -1.82
N TRP A 119 -19.98 9.89 -2.02
CA TRP A 119 -20.59 10.59 -3.16
C TRP A 119 -20.06 10.09 -4.51
N LEU A 120 -18.79 9.68 -4.57
CA LEU A 120 -18.23 9.01 -5.75
C LEU A 120 -18.71 7.56 -5.84
N ARG A 121 -18.77 6.85 -4.70
CA ARG A 121 -19.17 5.44 -4.68
C ARG A 121 -20.58 5.20 -5.18
N GLN A 122 -21.53 6.05 -4.79
CA GLN A 122 -22.93 5.97 -5.23
C GLN A 122 -23.07 6.07 -6.76
N SER A 123 -22.16 6.80 -7.43
CA SER A 123 -22.13 6.91 -8.89
C SER A 123 -21.45 5.73 -9.60
N GLY A 124 -20.68 4.91 -8.86
CA GLY A 124 -19.86 3.83 -9.41
C GLY A 124 -18.66 4.30 -10.23
N LEU A 125 -18.36 5.61 -10.25
CA LEU A 125 -17.30 6.18 -11.07
C LEU A 125 -15.90 5.74 -10.63
N HIS A 126 -15.68 5.47 -9.34
CA HIS A 126 -14.42 4.89 -8.84
C HIS A 126 -14.15 3.52 -9.43
N ARG A 127 -15.17 2.64 -9.51
CA ARG A 127 -15.03 1.33 -10.17
C ARG A 127 -14.71 1.46 -11.66
N GLN A 128 -15.34 2.42 -12.35
CA GLN A 128 -15.07 2.67 -13.77
C GLN A 128 -13.65 3.21 -13.99
N ALA A 129 -13.19 4.12 -13.12
CA ALA A 129 -11.85 4.66 -13.15
C ALA A 129 -10.80 3.55 -12.94
N ALA A 130 -11.00 2.66 -11.96
CA ALA A 130 -10.13 1.51 -11.72
C ALA A 130 -10.03 0.61 -12.97
N ARG A 131 -11.16 0.23 -13.58
CA ARG A 131 -11.17 -0.59 -14.81
C ARG A 131 -10.49 0.09 -15.99
N ARG A 132 -10.64 1.41 -16.13
CA ARG A 132 -9.97 2.17 -17.20
C ARG A 132 -8.46 2.19 -16.99
N ALA A 133 -8.00 2.43 -15.77
CA ALA A 133 -6.58 2.39 -15.43
C ALA A 133 -6.00 0.98 -15.62
N GLU A 134 -6.70 -0.04 -15.16
CA GLU A 134 -6.34 -1.46 -15.32
C GLU A 134 -6.11 -1.83 -16.79
N SER A 135 -6.97 -1.38 -17.70
CA SER A 135 -6.82 -1.65 -19.14
C SER A 135 -5.53 -1.10 -19.75
N ARG A 136 -4.83 -0.21 -19.05
CA ARG A 136 -3.57 0.42 -19.45
C ARG A 136 -2.37 -0.05 -18.62
N PHE A 137 -2.61 -0.83 -17.57
CA PHE A 137 -1.60 -1.34 -16.66
C PHE A 137 -1.28 -2.78 -17.04
N SER A 138 -0.18 -2.98 -17.76
CA SER A 138 0.21 -4.31 -18.24
C SER A 138 1.03 -5.07 -17.19
N GLU A 139 0.77 -6.38 -17.09
CA GLU A 139 1.68 -7.46 -16.64
C GLU A 139 2.10 -7.54 -15.16
N TRP A 140 1.88 -6.51 -14.34
CA TRP A 140 2.30 -6.55 -12.94
C TRP A 140 1.20 -7.06 -12.00
N ASP A 141 0.10 -6.32 -11.82
CA ASP A 141 -1.04 -6.68 -10.96
C ASP A 141 -2.31 -5.96 -11.43
N HIS A 142 -3.44 -6.16 -10.73
CA HIS A 142 -4.71 -5.52 -11.04
C HIS A 142 -4.92 -4.23 -10.23
N PHE A 143 -5.59 -3.24 -10.83
CA PHE A 143 -6.13 -2.12 -10.06
C PHE A 143 -7.29 -2.60 -9.19
N TRP A 144 -7.24 -2.26 -7.91
CA TRP A 144 -8.34 -2.45 -6.98
C TRP A 144 -9.18 -1.17 -6.84
N HIS A 145 -10.37 -1.34 -6.28
CA HIS A 145 -11.27 -0.26 -5.87
C HIS A 145 -11.86 -0.57 -4.51
N GLU A 146 -12.14 0.46 -3.72
CA GLU A 146 -12.70 0.32 -2.38
C GLU A 146 -14.17 0.75 -2.35
N ASP A 147 -15.02 -0.16 -1.91
CA ASP A 147 -16.47 -0.03 -1.89
C ASP A 147 -17.04 0.27 -0.50
N LYS A 148 -16.27 0.04 0.57
CA LYS A 148 -16.68 0.35 1.93
C LYS A 148 -16.91 1.84 2.09
N THR A 149 -18.11 2.22 2.47
CA THR A 149 -18.62 3.60 2.41
C THR A 149 -17.78 4.64 3.17
N GLU A 150 -17.12 4.24 4.26
CA GLU A 150 -16.37 5.15 5.13
C GLU A 150 -14.87 5.24 4.81
N GLU A 151 -14.34 4.31 4.00
CA GLU A 151 -12.91 4.31 3.68
C GLU A 151 -12.56 5.53 2.84
N ALA A 152 -11.41 6.16 3.10
CA ALA A 152 -10.93 7.28 2.29
C ALA A 152 -10.45 6.80 0.91
N PHE A 153 -9.94 5.57 0.82
CA PHE A 153 -9.39 5.02 -0.41
C PHE A 153 -10.48 4.82 -1.47
N LEU A 154 -10.14 5.11 -2.73
CA LEU A 154 -11.08 4.99 -3.85
C LEU A 154 -10.63 3.89 -4.79
N VAL A 155 -9.42 4.02 -5.33
CA VAL A 155 -8.82 3.09 -6.29
C VAL A 155 -7.31 3.07 -6.08
N GLY A 156 -6.67 1.99 -6.47
CA GLY A 156 -5.21 1.93 -6.49
C GLY A 156 -4.69 0.67 -7.15
N ALA A 157 -3.39 0.56 -7.23
CA ALA A 157 -2.67 -0.65 -7.59
C ALA A 157 -1.64 -0.90 -6.50
N SER A 158 -1.61 -2.11 -5.95
CA SER A 158 -0.65 -2.49 -4.93
C SER A 158 -0.01 -3.85 -5.24
N ALA A 159 1.28 -3.95 -4.97
CA ALA A 159 2.06 -5.17 -5.11
C ALA A 159 2.88 -5.38 -3.84
N ALA A 160 2.92 -6.61 -3.36
CA ALA A 160 3.78 -7.00 -2.24
C ALA A 160 5.25 -6.74 -2.57
N CYS A 161 6.01 -6.17 -1.63
CA CYS A 161 7.45 -5.94 -1.82
C CYS A 161 8.21 -7.23 -2.09
N THR A 162 7.76 -8.34 -1.49
CA THR A 162 8.35 -9.68 -1.68
C THR A 162 8.26 -10.18 -3.12
N ARG A 163 7.26 -9.72 -3.89
CA ARG A 163 7.08 -10.10 -5.30
C ARG A 163 8.31 -9.82 -6.16
N PHE A 164 9.00 -8.72 -5.89
CA PHE A 164 10.11 -8.26 -6.71
C PHE A 164 11.45 -8.89 -6.33
N LEU A 165 11.51 -9.71 -5.26
CA LEU A 165 12.79 -10.23 -4.73
C LEU A 165 13.51 -11.18 -5.68
N GLU A 166 12.77 -11.86 -6.57
CA GLU A 166 13.32 -12.79 -7.55
C GLU A 166 13.75 -12.09 -8.85
N GLU A 167 13.46 -10.80 -8.99
CA GLU A 167 13.81 -10.02 -10.17
C GLU A 167 15.31 -9.72 -10.22
N PRO A 168 15.93 -9.61 -11.41
CA PRO A 168 17.35 -9.27 -11.55
C PRO A 168 17.72 -7.93 -10.90
N ASP A 169 16.79 -6.97 -10.91
CA ASP A 169 16.91 -5.68 -10.24
C ASP A 169 15.59 -5.32 -9.54
N PRO A 170 15.39 -5.78 -8.29
CA PRO A 170 14.13 -5.59 -7.56
C PRO A 170 13.74 -4.12 -7.38
N ASP A 171 14.72 -3.23 -7.28
CA ASP A 171 14.48 -1.81 -7.04
C ASP A 171 14.05 -1.11 -8.32
N ALA A 172 14.71 -1.41 -9.44
CA ALA A 172 14.29 -0.90 -10.74
C ALA A 172 12.91 -1.43 -11.11
N THR A 173 12.64 -2.72 -10.90
CA THR A 173 11.32 -3.31 -11.17
C THR A 173 10.22 -2.69 -10.30
N ALA A 174 10.47 -2.43 -9.01
CA ALA A 174 9.53 -1.73 -8.16
C ALA A 174 9.28 -0.28 -8.62
N ALA A 175 10.32 0.41 -9.10
CA ALA A 175 10.20 1.76 -9.65
C ALA A 175 9.36 1.76 -10.95
N GLU A 176 9.58 0.80 -11.84
CA GLU A 176 8.79 0.60 -13.07
C GLU A 176 7.34 0.27 -12.75
N TYR A 177 7.08 -0.57 -11.74
CA TYR A 177 5.75 -0.87 -11.26
C TYR A 177 4.98 0.40 -10.84
N LEU A 178 5.58 1.21 -9.95
CA LEU A 178 4.95 2.45 -9.47
C LEU A 178 4.74 3.44 -10.62
N ALA A 179 5.74 3.62 -11.49
CA ALA A 179 5.67 4.49 -12.65
C ALA A 179 4.60 4.03 -13.65
N GLY A 180 4.51 2.73 -13.90
CA GLY A 180 3.50 2.12 -14.75
C GLY A 180 2.08 2.33 -14.21
N ALA A 181 1.89 2.22 -12.89
CA ALA A 181 0.60 2.45 -12.25
C ALA A 181 0.19 3.93 -12.33
N LEU A 182 1.13 4.86 -12.05
CA LEU A 182 0.91 6.30 -12.22
C LEU A 182 0.57 6.65 -13.68
N HIS A 183 1.36 6.15 -14.62
CA HIS A 183 1.15 6.35 -16.05
C HIS A 183 -0.24 5.84 -16.45
N SER A 184 -0.64 4.65 -16.00
CA SER A 184 -1.95 4.05 -16.31
C SER A 184 -3.11 4.88 -15.79
N LEU A 185 -3.03 5.44 -14.58
CA LEU A 185 -4.02 6.38 -14.05
C LEU A 185 -4.14 7.66 -14.89
N CYS A 186 -3.02 8.17 -15.40
CA CYS A 186 -2.98 9.37 -16.22
C CYS A 186 -3.53 9.12 -17.63
N VAL A 187 -2.95 8.18 -18.38
CA VAL A 187 -3.29 7.97 -19.81
C VAL A 187 -4.67 7.35 -20.03
N SER A 188 -5.24 6.73 -19.00
CA SER A 188 -6.63 6.24 -19.05
C SER A 188 -7.68 7.34 -18.83
N GLY A 189 -7.25 8.54 -18.43
CA GLY A 189 -8.14 9.64 -18.01
C GLY A 189 -8.90 9.34 -16.71
N ALA A 190 -8.51 8.30 -15.96
CA ALA A 190 -9.14 7.92 -14.70
C ALA A 190 -9.03 9.05 -13.67
N LEU A 191 -7.85 9.68 -13.57
CA LEU A 191 -7.59 10.74 -12.61
C LEU A 191 -8.47 11.98 -12.86
N HIS A 192 -8.50 12.48 -14.10
CA HIS A 192 -9.35 13.60 -14.49
C HIS A 192 -10.83 13.30 -14.23
N ALA A 193 -11.31 12.11 -14.63
CA ALA A 193 -12.70 11.72 -14.41
C ALA A 193 -13.08 11.70 -12.93
N LEU A 194 -12.20 11.22 -12.05
CA LEU A 194 -12.43 11.22 -10.60
C LEU A 194 -12.46 12.64 -10.03
N ILE A 195 -11.54 13.51 -10.44
CA ILE A 195 -11.50 14.90 -9.98
C ILE A 195 -12.76 15.65 -10.42
N GLU A 196 -13.14 15.55 -11.70
CA GLU A 196 -14.36 16.19 -12.21
C GLU A 196 -15.61 15.72 -11.47
N ALA A 197 -15.72 14.41 -11.25
CA ALA A 197 -16.81 13.82 -10.48
C ALA A 197 -16.83 14.28 -9.02
N ALA A 198 -15.65 14.39 -8.39
CA ALA A 198 -15.53 14.86 -7.00
C ALA A 198 -15.96 16.32 -6.89
N VAL A 199 -15.55 17.17 -7.84
CA VAL A 199 -15.97 18.57 -7.89
C VAL A 199 -17.48 18.70 -8.06
N GLU A 200 -18.08 17.93 -8.97
CA GLU A 200 -19.51 17.95 -9.21
C GLU A 200 -20.31 17.43 -8.01
N ALA A 201 -19.86 16.33 -7.38
CA ALA A 201 -20.43 15.82 -6.15
C ALA A 201 -20.36 16.87 -5.02
N ALA A 202 -19.20 17.48 -4.81
CA ALA A 202 -19.01 18.51 -3.80
C ALA A 202 -19.91 19.73 -4.03
N ARG A 203 -20.22 20.10 -5.28
CA ARG A 203 -21.17 21.18 -5.59
C ARG A 203 -22.61 20.83 -5.25
N LYS A 204 -23.04 19.57 -5.46
CA LYS A 204 -24.40 19.11 -5.17
C LYS A 204 -24.71 19.03 -3.67
N HIS A 205 -23.69 18.87 -2.85
CA HIS A 205 -23.80 18.66 -1.40
C HIS A 205 -23.32 19.85 -0.55
N ARG A 206 -23.04 21.00 -1.18
CA ARG A 206 -22.82 22.30 -0.52
C ARG A 206 -24.13 23.06 -0.42
#